data_AF-P92053-F1
#
_entry.id   AF-P92053-F1
#
_cell.length_a   1.000
_cell.length_b   1.000
_cell.length_c   1.000
_cell.angle_alpha   90.00
_cell.angle_beta   90.00
_cell.angle_gamma   90.00
#
_symmetry.space_group_name_H-M   'P 1'
#
loop_
_entity.id
_entity.type
_entity.pdbx_description
1 polymer ?
#
loop_
_entity_poly.entity_id
_entity_poly.type
_entity_poly.pdbx_seq_one_letter_code
_entity_poly.pdbx_strand_id
1 'polypeptide(L)' 'FPGVGYYKMHTEPTTWHEALNICTQEGAHLFIVNSEFEANALVTLWKNTSAVWAFCGFHDMYVEG' A
#
# COMPACT_ATOMS: atom_id res chain seq x y z
N PHE A 1 -10.90 9.23 -6.26
CA PHE A 1 -10.87 8.91 -7.70
C PHE A 1 -12.00 7.93 -7.98
N PRO A 2 -13.02 8.28 -8.79
CA PRO A 2 -14.10 7.33 -9.09
C PRO A 2 -13.51 6.12 -9.82
N GLY A 3 -13.66 4.92 -9.25
CA GLY A 3 -13.30 3.65 -9.90
C GLY A 3 -12.03 2.93 -9.42
N VAL A 4 -11.24 3.48 -8.49
CA VAL A 4 -10.00 2.82 -8.02
C VAL A 4 -9.90 2.62 -6.50
N GLY A 5 -10.98 2.83 -5.75
CA GLY A 5 -11.00 2.61 -4.30
C GLY A 5 -10.39 3.75 -3.46
N TYR A 6 -10.04 3.43 -2.21
CA TYR A 6 -9.51 4.35 -1.20
C TYR A 6 -8.09 3.97 -0.81
N TYR A 7 -7.21 4.97 -0.71
CA TYR A 7 -5.79 4.79 -0.37
C TYR A 7 -5.41 5.60 0.86
N LYS A 8 -4.62 4.99 1.74
CA LYS A 8 -4.07 5.62 2.94
C LYS A 8 -2.61 5.20 3.08
N MET A 9 -1.75 6.15 3.43
CA MET A 9 -0.33 5.89 3.70
C MET A 9 -0.07 6.10 5.17
N HIS A 10 0.48 5.07 5.81
CA HIS A 10 0.99 5.14 7.16
C HIS A 10 2.48 5.49 7.10
N THR A 11 2.90 6.52 7.84
CA THR A 11 4.30 7.02 7.85
C THR A 11 5.10 6.55 9.05
N GLU A 12 4.46 5.90 10.02
CA GLU A 12 5.13 5.37 11.20
C GLU A 12 6.01 4.18 10.83
N PRO A 13 7.28 4.13 11.28
CA PRO A 13 8.16 3.00 11.04
C PRO A 13 7.57 1.71 11.60
N THR A 14 7.43 0.71 10.76
CA THR A 14 6.90 -0.63 11.10
C THR A 14 7.66 -1.69 10.32
N THR A 15 7.46 -2.95 10.66
CA THR A 15 7.85 -4.09 9.83
C THR A 15 6.79 -4.36 8.75
N TRP A 16 7.17 -5.09 7.70
CA TRP A 16 6.23 -5.44 6.62
C TRP A 16 4.99 -6.20 7.14
N HIS A 17 5.18 -7.11 8.10
CA HIS A 17 4.09 -7.88 8.71
C HIS A 17 3.15 -7.01 9.54
N GLU A 18 3.68 -6.03 10.28
CA GLU A 18 2.85 -5.07 11.01
C GLU A 18 2.06 -4.18 10.06
N ALA A 19 2.69 -3.69 8.98
CA ALA A 19 2.00 -2.90 7.96
C ALA A 19 0.87 -3.70 7.29
N LEU A 20 1.10 -4.98 6.97
CA LEU A 20 0.06 -5.89 6.47
C LEU A 20 -1.11 -5.98 7.47
N ASN A 21 -0.82 -6.26 8.73
CA ASN A 21 -1.83 -6.40 9.78
C ASN A 21 -2.64 -5.10 9.97
N ILE A 22 -1.98 -3.94 9.96
CA ILE A 22 -2.66 -2.63 10.07
C ILE A 22 -3.63 -2.45 8.90
N CYS A 23 -3.18 -2.64 7.66
CA CYS A 23 -4.05 -2.49 6.49
C CYS A 23 -5.22 -3.48 6.54
N THR A 24 -4.99 -4.73 6.95
CA THR A 24 -6.05 -5.74 7.10
C THR A 24 -7.05 -5.39 8.20
N GLN A 25 -6.59 -4.86 9.34
CA GLN A 25 -7.47 -4.40 10.42
C GLN A 25 -8.34 -3.20 10.00
N GLU A 26 -7.83 -2.36 9.10
CA GLU A 26 -8.58 -1.27 8.48
C GLU A 26 -9.56 -1.74 7.39
N GLY A 27 -9.65 -3.06 7.14
CA GLY A 27 -10.51 -3.63 6.09
C GLY A 27 -9.93 -3.45 4.68
N ALA A 28 -8.63 -3.20 4.57
CA ALA A 28 -7.90 -3.01 3.32
C ALA A 28 -6.76 -4.05 3.18
N HIS A 29 -5.90 -3.86 2.18
CA HIS A 29 -4.71 -4.67 1.96
C HIS A 29 -3.51 -3.75 1.68
N LEU A 30 -2.29 -4.29 1.78
CA LEU A 30 -1.11 -3.58 1.32
C LEU A 30 -1.27 -3.22 -0.16
N PHE A 31 -0.73 -2.07 -0.53
CA PHE A 31 -0.92 -1.52 -1.87
C PHE A 31 -0.32 -2.44 -2.95
N ILE A 32 -1.13 -2.77 -3.96
CA ILE A 32 -0.75 -3.55 -5.14
C ILE A 32 -0.97 -2.64 -6.34
N VAL A 33 0.04 -2.48 -7.19
CA VAL A 33 -0.07 -1.68 -8.42
C VAL A 33 -0.56 -2.58 -9.54
N ASN A 34 -1.82 -2.42 -9.95
CA ASN A 34 -2.42 -3.16 -11.07
C ASN A 34 -2.62 -2.29 -12.32
N SER A 35 -2.50 -0.96 -12.19
CA SER A 35 -2.64 -0.05 -13.32
C SER A 35 -1.81 1.22 -13.16
N GLU A 36 -1.58 1.91 -14.29
CA GLU A 36 -0.95 3.23 -14.30
C GLU A 36 -1.74 4.26 -13.47
N PHE A 37 -3.06 4.13 -13.43
CA PHE A 37 -3.91 5.02 -12.64
C PHE A 37 -3.65 4.86 -11.14
N GLU A 38 -3.53 3.62 -10.65
CA GLU A 38 -3.19 3.34 -9.25
C GLU A 38 -1.79 3.85 -8.91
N ALA A 39 -0.82 3.67 -9.81
CA ALA A 39 0.53 4.22 -9.65
C ALA A 39 0.50 5.76 -9.51
N ASN A 40 -0.28 6.45 -10.34
CA ASN A 40 -0.44 7.91 -10.26
C ASN A 40 -1.15 8.38 -8.97
N ALA A 41 -2.12 7.60 -8.49
CA ALA A 41 -2.78 7.86 -7.21
C ALA A 41 -1.78 7.73 -6.03
N LEU A 42 -0.93 6.69 -6.04
CA LEU A 42 0.13 6.53 -5.05
C LEU A 42 1.11 7.70 -5.08
N VAL A 43 1.60 8.12 -6.25
CA VAL A 43 2.53 9.25 -6.38
C VAL A 43 1.93 10.53 -5.79
N THR A 44 0.63 10.77 -6.04
CA THR A 44 -0.08 11.93 -5.47
C THR A 44 -0.15 11.87 -3.94
N LEU A 45 -0.45 10.70 -3.38
CA LEU A 45 -0.49 10.47 -1.94
C LEU A 45 0.90 10.66 -1.30
N TRP A 46 1.93 10.10 -1.94
CA TRP A 46 3.31 10.11 -1.48
C TRP A 46 3.87 11.52 -1.36
N LYS A 47 3.60 12.39 -2.34
CA LYS A 47 4.05 13.80 -2.35
C LYS A 47 3.61 14.59 -1.12
N ASN A 48 2.56 14.14 -0.42
CA ASN A 48 2.07 14.77 0.81
C ASN A 48 2.68 14.17 2.09
N THR A 49 3.70 13.33 1.96
CA THR A 49 4.38 12.67 3.09
C THR A 49 5.89 12.94 3.03
N SER A 50 6.57 12.74 4.15
CA SER A 50 8.05 12.74 4.21
C SER A 50 8.65 11.34 4.05
N ALA A 51 7.85 10.34 3.64
CA ALA A 51 8.31 8.97 3.47
C ALA A 51 9.28 8.87 2.28
N VAL A 52 10.37 8.11 2.46
CA VAL A 52 11.37 7.84 1.41
C VAL A 52 11.18 6.46 0.80
N TRP A 53 10.51 5.56 1.51
CA TRP A 53 10.13 4.22 1.07
C TRP A 53 8.80 3.82 1.73
N ALA A 54 8.13 2.80 1.17
CA ALA A 54 6.89 2.23 1.71
C ALA A 54 6.81 0.75 1.34
N PHE A 55 6.13 -0.06 2.17
CA PHE A 55 5.87 -1.46 1.85
C PHE A 55 4.75 -1.61 0.81
N CYS A 56 4.87 -2.62 -0.05
CA CYS A 56 3.85 -3.00 -1.03
C CYS A 56 3.40 -4.45 -0.82
N GLY A 57 2.30 -4.83 -1.46
CA GLY A 57 1.68 -6.14 -1.33
C GLY A 57 2.38 -7.26 -2.10
N PHE A 58 3.44 -6.99 -2.87
CA PHE A 58 4.19 -8.02 -3.58
C PHE A 58 5.16 -8.73 -2.62
N HIS A 59 4.98 -10.04 -2.42
CA HIS A 59 5.83 -10.88 -1.58
C HIS A 59 5.86 -12.33 -2.12
N ASP A 60 6.91 -13.10 -1.82
CA ASP A 60 7.01 -14.53 -2.23
C ASP A 60 6.68 -15.53 -1.11
N MET A 61 6.23 -15.04 0.05
CA MET A 61 6.11 -15.85 1.28
C MET A 61 5.14 -17.03 1.22
N TYR A 62 4.34 -17.16 0.16
CA TYR A 62 3.41 -18.28 -0.04
C TYR A 62 3.72 -18.98 -1.35
N VAL A 63 3.65 -20.32 -1.33
CA VAL A 63 3.73 -21.13 -2.54
C VAL A 63 2.40 -21.02 -3.28
N GLU A 64 2.45 -20.62 -4.55
CA GLU A 64 1.30 -20.73 -5.44
C GLU A 64 0.94 -22.21 -5.60
N GLY A 65 -0.32 -22.56 -5.29
CA GLY A 65 -0.84 -23.92 -5.39
C GLY A 65 -1.14 -24.34 -6.83
#